data_AF-A0A183L3M1-F1
#
_entry.id   AF-A0A183L3M1-F1
#
_cell.length_a   1.000
_cell.length_b   1.000
_cell.length_c   1.000
_cell.angle_alpha   90.00
_cell.angle_beta   90.00
_cell.angle_gamma   90.00
#
_symmetry.space_group_name_H-M   'P 1'
#
loop_
_entity.id
_entity.type
_entity.pdbx_description
1 polymer ?
#
loop_
_entity_poly.entity_id
_entity_poly.type
_entity_poly.pdbx_seq_one_letter_code
_entity_poly.pdbx_strand_id
1 'polypeptide(L)'
;MAPEVLLKGCPYDSSADWFSLGCMLYKLLRGHSPFRHHKTKDKHEIDRMTMTMSLDIPDGMSCEMRSLLEGLLARDVCNRLGCMGRG
;
A
#
# COMPACT_ATOMS: atom_id res chain seq x y z
N MET A 1 2.73 0.94 6.81
CA MET A 1 4.04 0.30 6.61
C MET A 1 3.87 -0.70 5.50
N ALA A 2 4.92 -1.00 4.73
CA ALA A 2 4.83 -2.04 3.71
C ALA A 2 4.74 -3.44 4.36
N PRO A 3 4.14 -4.43 3.68
CA PRO A 3 4.01 -5.80 4.20
C PRO A 3 5.33 -6.40 4.70
N GLU A 4 6.39 -6.31 3.91
CA GLU A 4 7.70 -6.85 4.25
C GLU A 4 8.31 -6.21 5.50
N VAL A 5 8.01 -4.94 5.79
CA VAL A 5 8.47 -4.24 7.01
C VAL A 5 7.73 -4.72 8.25
N LEU A 6 6.48 -5.16 8.10
CA LEU A 6 5.68 -5.72 9.20
C LEU A 6 6.09 -7.15 9.56
N LEU A 7 6.67 -7.89 8.61
CA LEU A 7 7.17 -9.25 8.82
C LEU A 7 8.51 -9.20 9.57
N LYS A 8 8.50 -9.62 10.84
CA LYS A 8 9.70 -9.65 11.68
C LYS A 8 10.80 -10.50 11.02
N GLY A 9 11.98 -9.92 10.84
CA GLY A 9 13.16 -10.59 10.31
C GLY A 9 13.22 -10.66 8.78
N CYS A 10 12.27 -10.05 8.06
CA CYS A 10 12.35 -9.94 6.62
C CYS A 10 13.28 -8.75 6.25
N PRO A 11 14.33 -8.96 5.45
CA PRO A 11 15.09 -7.84 4.90
C PRO A 11 14.19 -7.04 3.96
N TYR A 12 14.25 -5.71 4.07
CA TYR A 12 13.55 -4.79 3.20
C TYR A 12 14.53 -3.77 2.64
N ASP A 13 14.22 -3.25 1.46
CA ASP A 13 15.00 -2.26 0.73
C ASP A 13 14.11 -1.05 0.39
N SER A 14 14.47 -0.30 -0.66
CA SER A 14 13.67 0.82 -1.18
C SER A 14 12.25 0.44 -1.64
N SER A 15 11.93 -0.86 -1.76
CA SER A 15 10.56 -1.32 -2.06
C SER A 15 9.53 -0.82 -1.05
N ALA A 16 9.93 -0.65 0.22
CA ALA A 16 9.05 -0.16 1.27
C ALA A 16 8.61 1.31 1.04
N ASP A 17 9.45 2.12 0.39
CA ASP A 17 9.15 3.51 0.08
C ASP A 17 8.11 3.62 -1.04
N TRP A 18 8.18 2.75 -2.06
CA TRP A 18 7.17 2.69 -3.13
C TRP A 18 5.78 2.38 -2.60
N PHE A 19 5.68 1.45 -1.65
CA PHE A 19 4.41 1.15 -0.97
C PHE A 19 3.92 2.34 -0.12
N SER A 20 4.84 3.00 0.57
CA SER A 20 4.54 4.18 1.38
C SER A 20 4.05 5.34 0.51
N LEU A 21 4.61 5.52 -0.69
CA LEU A 21 4.15 6.47 -1.69
C LEU A 21 2.71 6.17 -2.13
N GLY A 22 2.40 4.91 -2.45
CA GLY A 22 1.03 4.49 -2.79
C GLY A 22 0.03 4.81 -1.67
N CYS A 23 0.41 4.56 -0.41
CA CYS A 23 -0.43 4.87 0.75
C CYS A 23 -0.67 6.38 0.89
N MET A 24 0.37 7.18 0.65
CA MET A 24 0.29 8.64 0.72
C MET A 24 -0.57 9.22 -0.41
N LEU A 25 -0.39 8.74 -1.64
CA LEU A 25 -1.21 9.14 -2.79
C LEU A 25 -2.69 8.83 -2.55
N TYR A 26 -3.01 7.61 -2.11
CA TYR A 26 -4.38 7.24 -1.75
C TYR A 26 -4.94 8.19 -0.69
N LYS A 27 -4.15 8.51 0.35
CA LYS A 27 -4.55 9.43 1.42
C LYS A 27 -4.79 10.85 0.91
N LEU A 28 -3.99 11.35 -0.03
CA LEU A 28 -4.21 12.68 -0.63
C LEU A 28 -5.49 12.73 -1.45
N LEU A 29 -5.86 11.62 -2.10
CA LEU A 29 -7.08 11.53 -2.93
C LEU A 29 -8.36 11.30 -2.10
N ARG A 30 -8.31 10.45 -1.07
CA ARG A 30 -9.49 10.02 -0.29
C ARG A 30 -9.59 10.67 1.09
N GLY A 31 -8.54 11.32 1.57
CA GLY A 31 -8.47 11.92 2.90
C GLY A 31 -8.17 10.93 4.05
N HIS A 32 -8.05 9.63 3.77
CA HIS A 32 -7.72 8.60 4.76
C HIS A 32 -6.75 7.55 4.21
N SER A 33 -6.09 6.80 5.10
CA SER A 33 -5.21 5.69 4.70
C SER A 33 -6.02 4.56 4.04
N PRO A 34 -5.49 3.86 3.02
CA PRO A 34 -6.17 2.73 2.39
C PRO A 34 -6.44 1.57 3.35
N PHE A 35 -5.59 1.39 4.37
CA PHE A 35 -5.69 0.28 5.34
C PHE A 35 -6.20 0.73 6.72
N ARG A 36 -7.00 1.81 6.77
CA ARG A 36 -7.55 2.34 8.02
C ARG A 36 -9.06 2.55 7.90
N HIS A 37 -9.82 1.59 8.43
CA HIS A 37 -11.27 1.71 8.49
C HIS A 37 -11.72 2.59 9.66
N HIS A 38 -12.78 3.39 9.48
CA HIS A 38 -13.50 4.12 10.54
C HIS A 38 -12.62 4.91 11.54
N LYS A 39 -11.47 5.44 11.08
CA LYS A 39 -10.49 6.14 11.92
C LYS A 39 -9.94 5.30 13.09
N THR A 40 -9.97 3.96 13.02
CA THR A 40 -9.39 3.07 14.03
C THR A 40 -7.98 3.52 14.41
N LYS A 41 -7.67 3.48 15.71
CA LYS A 41 -6.33 3.76 16.25
C LYS A 41 -5.59 2.46 16.61
N ASP A 42 -6.23 1.31 16.42
CA ASP A 42 -5.61 0.02 16.69
C ASP A 42 -4.56 -0.28 15.62
N LYS A 43 -3.30 -0.28 16.05
CA LYS A 43 -2.15 -0.53 15.18
C LYS A 43 -2.17 -1.97 14.65
N HIS A 44 -2.56 -2.95 15.47
CA HIS A 44 -2.59 -4.35 15.05
C HIS A 44 -3.66 -4.60 14.00
N GLU A 45 -4.79 -3.92 14.08
CA GLU A 45 -5.83 -3.97 13.06
C GLU A 45 -5.33 -3.40 11.73
N ILE A 46 -4.67 -2.24 11.76
CA ILE A 46 -4.10 -1.58 10.57
C ILE A 46 -3.03 -2.47 9.92
N ASP A 47 -2.15 -3.07 10.72
CA ASP A 47 -1.10 -3.97 10.24
C ASP A 47 -1.71 -5.23 9.60
N ARG A 48 -2.78 -5.80 10.19
CA ARG A 48 -3.53 -6.91 9.57
C ARG A 48 -4.19 -6.49 8.27
N MET A 49 -4.86 -5.34 8.23
CA MET A 49 -5.50 -4.83 7.02
C MET A 49 -4.50 -4.60 5.90
N THR A 50 -3.30 -4.11 6.21
CA THR A 50 -2.21 -3.96 5.23
C THR A 50 -1.86 -5.30 4.54
N MET A 51 -1.98 -6.42 5.27
CA MET A 51 -1.69 -7.76 4.77
C MET A 51 -2.85 -8.42 4.02
N THR A 52 -4.10 -8.11 4.37
CA THR A 52 -5.27 -8.88 3.95
C THR A 52 -6.27 -8.10 3.11
N MET A 53 -6.39 -6.79 3.32
CA MET A 53 -7.42 -5.94 2.73
C MET A 53 -7.08 -5.56 1.28
N SER A 54 -8.00 -5.79 0.35
CA SER A 54 -7.91 -5.26 -1.01
C SER A 54 -8.19 -3.74 -1.03
N LEU A 55 -7.62 -3.04 -2.00
CA LEU A 55 -7.81 -1.60 -2.14
C LEU A 55 -9.24 -1.29 -2.56
N ASP A 56 -9.92 -0.42 -1.80
CA ASP A 56 -11.20 0.14 -2.20
C ASP A 56 -10.97 1.35 -3.11
N ILE A 57 -11.09 1.14 -4.42
CA ILE A 57 -10.90 2.16 -5.45
C ILE A 57 -12.27 2.54 -6.02
N PRO A 58 -12.72 3.80 -5.89
CA PRO A 58 -14.05 4.21 -6.30
C PRO A 58 -14.16 4.30 -7.82
N ASP A 59 -15.36 4.10 -8.36
CA ASP A 59 -15.59 4.08 -9.82
C ASP A 59 -15.31 5.42 -10.51
N GLY A 60 -15.34 6.54 -9.77
CA GLY A 60 -14.98 7.86 -10.29
C GLY A 60 -13.48 8.11 -10.45
N MET A 61 -12.62 7.16 -10.06
CA MET A 61 -11.17 7.27 -10.23
C MET A 61 -10.76 6.86 -11.66
N SER A 62 -9.84 7.61 -12.27
CA SER A 62 -9.34 7.29 -13.61
C SER A 62 -8.66 5.93 -13.64
N CYS A 63 -8.71 5.26 -14.79
CA CYS A 63 -8.10 3.95 -14.99
C CYS A 63 -6.58 3.98 -14.72
N GLU A 64 -5.92 5.08 -15.08
CA GLU A 64 -4.48 5.29 -14.89
C GLU A 64 -4.15 5.39 -13.40
N MET A 65 -4.95 6.14 -12.63
CA MET A 65 -4.74 6.26 -11.19
C MET A 65 -5.01 4.94 -10.47
N ARG A 66 -6.04 4.19 -10.89
CA ARG A 66 -6.32 2.85 -10.38
C ARG A 66 -5.11 1.93 -10.60
N SER A 67 -4.62 1.85 -11.83
CA SER A 67 -3.47 1.01 -12.18
C SER A 67 -2.21 1.42 -11.42
N LEU A 68 -1.96 2.72 -11.26
CA LEU A 68 -0.84 3.24 -10.48
C LEU A 68 -0.91 2.81 -9.00
N LEU A 69 -2.08 2.98 -8.37
CA LEU A 69 -2.28 2.61 -6.97
C LEU A 69 -2.18 1.10 -6.75
N GLU A 70 -2.79 0.29 -7.63
CA GLU A 70 -2.70 -1.17 -7.58
C GLU A 70 -1.25 -1.64 -7.72
N GLY A 71 -0.47 -1.03 -8.63
CA GLY A 71 0.94 -1.35 -8.80
C GLY A 71 1.80 -0.96 -7.60
N LEU A 72 1.63 0.25 -7.06
CA LEU A 72 2.42 0.72 -5.90
C LEU A 72 2.07 -0.02 -4.60
N LEU A 73 0.80 -0.39 -4.42
CA LEU A 73 0.28 -1.07 -3.24
C LEU A 73 0.19 -2.58 -3.40
N ALA A 74 0.89 -3.14 -4.40
CA ALA A 74 1.07 -4.58 -4.52
C ALA A 74 1.79 -5.12 -3.27
N ARG A 75 1.22 -6.17 -2.68
CA ARG A 75 1.75 -6.75 -1.44
C ARG A 75 3.07 -7.47 -1.66
N ASP A 76 3.15 -8.20 -2.75
CA ASP A 76 4.38 -8.85 -3.20
C ASP A 76 5.31 -7.82 -3.82
N VAL A 77 6.54 -7.74 -3.30
CA VAL A 77 7.59 -6.83 -3.78
C VAL A 77 7.92 -7.11 -5.25
N CYS A 78 7.91 -8.37 -5.68
CA CYS A 78 8.20 -8.75 -7.08
C CYS A 78 7.18 -8.18 -8.07
N ASN A 79 5.94 -7.95 -7.61
CA ASN A 79 4.85 -7.40 -8.41
C ASN A 79 4.64 -5.89 -8.16
N ARG A 80 5.45 -5.28 -7.30
CA ARG A 80 5.31 -3.87 -6.93
C ARG A 80 5.96 -2.96 -7.95
N LEU A 81 5.22 -1.93 -8.36
CA LEU A 81 5.71 -0.90 -9.25
C LEU A 81 6.92 -0.20 -8.62
N GLY A 82 7.99 -0.04 -9.39
CA GLY A 82 9.28 0.49 -8.91
C GLY A 82 10.25 -0.57 -8.37
N CYS A 83 9.82 -1.84 -8.26
CA CYS A 83 10.64 -2.95 -7.74
C CYS A 83 10.99 -4.03 -8.79
N MET A 84 10.46 -3.91 -10.02
CA MET A 84 10.65 -4.89 -11.12
C MET A 84 11.98 -4.70 -11.90
N GLY A 85 12.90 -3.89 -11.41
CA GLY A 85 14.20 -3.62 -12.03
C GLY A 85 15.34 -3.73 -11.01
N ARG A 86 16.56 -3.34 -11.40
CA ARG A 86 17.65 -3.12 -10.44
C ARG A 86 17.34 -1.83 -9.66
N GLY A 87 16.47 -1.94 -8.66
CA GLY A 87 16.32 -0.94 -7.58
C GLY A 87 17.46 -1.10 -6.58
#